data_AF-A0A067C5F4-F1
#
_entry.id   AF-A0A067C5F4-F1
#
_cell.length_a   1.000
_cell.length_b   1.000
_cell.length_c   1.000
_cell.angle_alpha   90.00
_cell.angle_beta   90.00
_cell.angle_gamma   90.00
#
_symmetry.space_group_name_H-M   'P 1'
#
loop_
_entity.id
_entity.type
_entity.pdbx_description
1 polymer ?
#
loop_
_entity_poly.entity_id
_entity_poly.type
_entity_poly.pdbx_seq_one_letter_code
_entity_poly.pdbx_strand_id
1 'polypeptide(L)'
;MGFDTNTHNQKLPEYNALADHNLRHFFENQKLQSHLHEVGLIDKTGRVIDPDKHKAKLSIIQQEFKLAEKAELAKQREEDEIRRRVQLRRHAALNEARKEEKIMKLKEDRKLTRQIVQAAKDSGSGPRSALSKSTSSPLSSKASNNDSFRS
;
A
#
# COMPACT_ATOMS: atom_id res chain seq x y z
N MET A 1 5.24 -71.35 11.55
CA MET A 1 4.70 -70.09 10.98
C MET A 1 3.71 -69.55 12.01
N GLY A 2 4.16 -68.65 12.89
CA GLY A 2 3.30 -68.02 13.90
C GLY A 2 2.78 -66.69 13.37
N PHE A 3 1.47 -66.45 13.46
CA PHE A 3 0.88 -65.14 13.17
C PHE A 3 0.88 -64.32 14.45
N ASP A 4 1.59 -63.20 14.47
CA ASP A 4 1.57 -62.26 15.58
C ASP A 4 0.20 -61.56 15.62
N THR A 5 -0.60 -61.85 16.65
CA THR A 5 -1.97 -61.33 16.85
C THR A 5 -2.02 -59.95 17.52
N ASN A 6 -0.87 -59.28 17.67
CA ASN A 6 -0.79 -58.02 18.40
C ASN A 6 -1.18 -56.83 17.51
N THR A 7 -2.48 -56.63 17.32
CA THR A 7 -3.09 -55.56 16.50
C THR A 7 -3.44 -54.29 17.27
N HIS A 8 -3.19 -54.26 18.59
CA HIS A 8 -3.73 -53.23 19.49
C HIS A 8 -3.28 -51.79 19.21
N ASN A 9 -2.24 -51.55 18.40
CA ASN A 9 -1.72 -50.21 18.09
C ASN A 9 -1.46 -49.96 16.59
N GLN A 10 -1.90 -50.84 15.70
CA GLN A 10 -1.73 -50.60 14.26
C GLN A 10 -2.85 -49.67 13.76
N LYS A 11 -2.46 -48.51 13.22
CA LYS A 11 -3.41 -47.64 12.53
C LYS A 11 -3.85 -48.34 11.24
N LEU A 12 -5.15 -48.42 11.05
CA LEU A 12 -5.74 -48.88 9.79
C LEU A 12 -5.21 -48.01 8.64
N PRO A 13 -4.90 -48.60 7.48
CA PRO A 13 -4.59 -47.83 6.28
C PRO A 13 -5.72 -46.85 5.96
N GLU A 14 -5.37 -45.66 5.50
CA GLU A 14 -6.36 -44.68 5.07
C GLU A 14 -7.03 -45.16 3.78
N TYR A 15 -8.35 -45.33 3.84
CA TYR A 15 -9.13 -45.82 2.72
C TYR A 15 -9.40 -44.68 1.73
N ASN A 16 -9.08 -44.92 0.44
CA ASN A 16 -9.33 -43.97 -0.63
C ASN A 16 -10.47 -44.46 -1.54
N ALA A 17 -11.65 -43.85 -1.40
CA ALA A 17 -12.84 -44.19 -2.19
C ALA A 17 -12.66 -43.95 -3.69
N LEU A 18 -11.82 -42.99 -4.11
CA LEU A 18 -11.58 -42.68 -5.53
C LEU A 18 -10.76 -43.76 -6.24
N ALA A 19 -9.95 -44.51 -5.49
CA ALA A 19 -9.19 -45.63 -6.00
C ALA A 19 -9.96 -46.96 -5.96
N ASP A 20 -11.17 -46.97 -5.37
CA ASP A 20 -11.99 -48.17 -5.26
C ASP A 20 -12.67 -48.51 -6.59
N HIS A 21 -12.40 -49.71 -7.08
CA HIS A 21 -12.99 -50.23 -8.31
C HIS A 21 -14.52 -50.34 -8.24
N ASN A 22 -15.07 -50.73 -7.08
CA ASN A 22 -16.50 -50.94 -6.91
C ASN A 22 -17.29 -49.62 -6.93
N LEU A 23 -16.63 -48.50 -6.59
CA LEU A 23 -17.23 -47.17 -6.59
C LEU A 23 -17.02 -46.42 -7.91
N ARG A 24 -16.35 -47.03 -8.89
CA ARG A 24 -16.02 -46.38 -10.16
C ARG A 24 -17.25 -45.79 -10.86
N HIS A 25 -18.34 -46.56 -10.95
CA HIS A 25 -19.57 -46.11 -11.61
C HIS A 25 -20.24 -44.93 -10.92
N PHE A 26 -20.09 -44.80 -9.60
CA PHE A 26 -20.58 -43.63 -8.86
C PHE A 26 -19.83 -42.36 -9.27
N PHE A 27 -18.51 -42.46 -9.44
CA PHE A 27 -17.64 -41.36 -9.85
C PHE A 27 -17.59 -41.13 -11.37
N GLU A 28 -18.25 -41.95 -12.19
CA GLU A 28 -18.39 -41.75 -13.64
C GLU A 28 -19.43 -40.67 -14.01
N ASN A 29 -20.18 -40.15 -13.04
CA ASN A 29 -21.11 -39.04 -13.26
C ASN A 29 -20.37 -37.76 -13.66
N GLN A 30 -20.69 -37.21 -14.84
CA GLN A 30 -20.06 -36.02 -15.40
C GLN A 30 -20.07 -34.81 -14.45
N LYS A 31 -21.15 -34.60 -13.70
CA LYS A 31 -21.22 -33.49 -12.72
C LYS A 31 -20.20 -33.66 -11.60
N LEU A 32 -20.05 -34.89 -11.09
CA LEU A 32 -19.07 -35.20 -10.07
C LEU A 32 -17.65 -35.14 -10.62
N GLN A 33 -17.42 -35.61 -11.85
CA GLN A 33 -16.10 -35.50 -12.48
C GLN A 33 -15.67 -34.06 -12.69
N SER A 34 -16.56 -33.18 -13.17
CA SER A 34 -16.25 -31.75 -13.29
C SER A 34 -15.85 -31.17 -11.94
N HIS A 35 -16.60 -31.47 -10.88
CA HIS A 35 -16.27 -31.00 -9.54
C HIS A 35 -14.94 -31.57 -9.01
N LEU A 36 -14.70 -32.88 -9.17
CA LEU A 36 -13.45 -33.53 -8.75
C LEU A 36 -12.24 -33.00 -9.52
N HIS A 37 -12.41 -32.64 -10.79
CA HIS A 37 -11.38 -32.02 -11.62
C HIS A 37 -11.10 -30.58 -11.17
N GLU A 38 -12.14 -29.78 -10.89
CA GLU A 38 -12.00 -28.42 -10.34
C GLU A 38 -11.25 -28.40 -9.01
N VAL A 39 -11.53 -29.36 -8.14
CA VAL A 39 -10.85 -29.52 -6.84
C VAL A 39 -9.43 -30.10 -7.00
N GLY A 40 -9.11 -30.69 -8.16
CA GLY A 40 -7.79 -31.25 -8.45
C GLY A 40 -7.54 -32.65 -7.88
N LEU A 41 -8.61 -33.39 -7.59
CA LEU A 41 -8.53 -34.80 -7.14
C LEU A 41 -8.40 -35.77 -8.32
N ILE A 42 -8.84 -35.35 -9.51
CA ILE A 42 -8.67 -36.10 -10.75
C ILE A 42 -8.09 -35.22 -11.86
N ASP A 43 -7.37 -35.83 -12.79
CA ASP A 43 -6.88 -35.19 -14.00
C ASP A 43 -7.98 -35.06 -15.07
N LYS A 44 -7.73 -34.31 -16.15
CA LYS A 44 -8.60 -34.14 -17.33
C LYS A 44 -9.01 -35.47 -17.98
N THR A 45 -8.22 -36.51 -17.75
CA THR A 45 -8.44 -37.88 -18.23
C THR A 45 -9.27 -38.74 -17.26
N GLY A 46 -9.69 -38.19 -16.12
CA GLY A 46 -10.45 -38.89 -15.07
C GLY A 46 -9.59 -39.76 -14.14
N ARG A 47 -8.27 -39.66 -14.21
CA ARG A 47 -7.34 -40.40 -13.35
C ARG A 47 -7.18 -39.73 -12.00
N VAL A 48 -7.18 -40.50 -10.92
CA VAL A 48 -6.97 -40.00 -9.55
C VAL A 48 -5.56 -39.44 -9.40
N ILE A 49 -5.48 -38.21 -8.88
CA ILE A 49 -4.24 -37.53 -8.56
C ILE A 49 -3.87 -37.90 -7.12
N ASP A 50 -2.66 -38.41 -6.94
CA ASP A 50 -2.11 -38.70 -5.62
C ASP A 50 -1.32 -37.47 -5.13
N PRO A 51 -1.83 -36.74 -4.12
CA PRO A 51 -1.19 -35.52 -3.64
C PRO A 51 0.18 -35.80 -3.01
N ASP A 52 0.37 -36.97 -2.40
CA ASP A 52 1.63 -37.32 -1.74
C ASP A 52 2.75 -37.54 -2.74
N LYS A 53 2.44 -38.08 -3.93
CA LYS A 53 3.41 -38.20 -5.03
C LYS A 53 3.89 -36.84 -5.56
N HIS A 54 3.10 -35.78 -5.39
CA HIS A 54 3.41 -34.45 -5.92
C HIS A 54 3.78 -33.43 -4.85
N LYS A 55 3.82 -33.83 -3.58
CA LYS A 55 4.09 -32.98 -2.42
C LYS A 55 5.37 -32.15 -2.54
N ALA A 56 6.46 -32.74 -3.05
CA ALA A 56 7.73 -32.04 -3.23
C ALA A 56 7.65 -30.92 -4.29
N LYS A 57 6.91 -31.15 -5.40
CA LYS A 57 6.72 -30.13 -6.44
C LYS A 57 5.83 -29.00 -5.91
N LEU A 58 4.76 -29.35 -5.21
CA LEU A 58 3.86 -28.39 -4.57
C LEU A 58 4.58 -27.54 -3.52
N SER A 59 5.48 -28.13 -2.72
CA SER A 59 6.25 -27.38 -1.72
C SER A 59 7.21 -26.38 -2.36
N ILE A 60 7.84 -26.73 -3.48
CA ILE A 60 8.70 -25.81 -4.24
C ILE A 60 7.85 -24.64 -4.75
N ILE A 61 6.73 -24.91 -5.42
CA ILE A 61 5.83 -23.87 -5.94
C ILE A 61 5.35 -22.94 -4.83
N GLN A 62 4.96 -23.49 -3.68
CA GLN A 62 4.55 -22.69 -2.52
C GLN A 62 5.68 -21.81 -1.99
N GLN A 63 6.91 -22.31 -1.96
CA GLN A 63 8.07 -21.54 -1.55
C GLN A 63 8.35 -20.40 -2.53
N GLU A 64 8.35 -20.68 -3.84
CA GLU A 64 8.52 -19.68 -4.89
C GLU A 64 7.45 -18.59 -4.81
N PHE A 65 6.18 -18.95 -4.58
CA PHE A 65 5.10 -17.98 -4.38
C PHE A 65 5.36 -17.06 -3.19
N LYS A 66 5.80 -17.62 -2.05
CA LYS A 66 6.13 -16.83 -0.85
C LYS A 66 7.32 -15.89 -1.08
N LEU A 67 8.30 -16.32 -1.88
CA LEU A 67 9.45 -15.48 -2.24
C LEU A 67 9.03 -14.35 -3.17
N ALA A 68 8.22 -14.65 -4.19
CA ALA A 68 7.68 -13.66 -5.12
C ALA A 68 6.82 -12.61 -4.41
N GLU A 69 5.91 -13.04 -3.53
CA GLU A 69 5.05 -12.15 -2.75
C GLU A 69 5.87 -11.20 -1.86
N LYS A 70 6.92 -11.71 -1.20
CA LYS A 70 7.82 -10.87 -0.40
C LYS A 70 8.60 -9.88 -1.24
N ALA A 71 9.09 -10.30 -2.41
CA ALA A 71 9.83 -9.43 -3.32
C ALA A 71 8.94 -8.30 -3.85
N GLU A 72 7.71 -8.61 -4.22
CA GLU A 72 6.74 -7.62 -4.68
C GLU A 72 6.38 -6.63 -3.56
N LEU A 73 6.12 -7.12 -2.35
CA LEU A 73 5.86 -6.28 -1.18
C LEU A 73 7.04 -5.35 -0.86
N ALA A 74 8.28 -5.84 -0.98
CA ALA A 74 9.48 -5.03 -0.77
C ALA A 74 9.59 -3.91 -1.83
N LYS A 75 9.35 -4.25 -3.09
CA LYS A 75 9.36 -3.29 -4.20
C LYS A 75 8.30 -2.20 -4.01
N GLN A 76 7.07 -2.57 -3.64
CA GLN A 76 6.01 -1.60 -3.38
C GLN A 76 6.36 -0.64 -2.23
N ARG A 77 6.96 -1.16 -1.15
CA ARG A 77 7.42 -0.33 -0.03
C ARG A 77 8.52 0.64 -0.45
N GLU A 78 9.49 0.19 -1.24
CA GLU A 78 10.56 1.05 -1.75
C GLU A 78 10.01 2.17 -2.64
N GLU A 79 9.11 1.83 -3.57
CA GLU A 79 8.45 2.80 -4.44
C GLU A 79 7.66 3.85 -3.65
N ASP A 80 6.90 3.42 -2.64
CA ASP A 80 6.14 4.32 -1.77
C ASP A 80 7.06 5.22 -0.92
N GLU A 81 8.18 4.69 -0.44
CA GLU A 81 9.17 5.49 0.29
C GLU A 81 9.82 6.54 -0.61
N ILE A 82 10.21 6.17 -1.83
CA ILE A 82 10.77 7.10 -2.82
C ILE A 82 9.74 8.19 -3.12
N ARG A 83 8.49 7.80 -3.39
CA ARG A 83 7.38 8.75 -3.65
C ARG A 83 7.22 9.74 -2.50
N ARG A 84 7.20 9.25 -1.25
CA ARG A 84 7.09 10.08 -0.05
C ARG A 84 8.26 11.05 0.07
N ARG A 85 9.49 10.57 -0.16
CA ARG A 85 10.72 11.38 -0.07
C ARG A 85 10.74 12.48 -1.12
N VAL A 86 10.35 12.19 -2.35
CA VAL A 86 10.27 13.16 -3.44
C VAL A 86 9.24 14.25 -3.11
N GLN A 87 8.05 13.86 -2.66
CA GLN A 87 7.01 14.83 -2.28
C GLN A 87 7.46 15.73 -1.13
N LEU A 88 8.10 15.17 -0.10
CA LEU A 88 8.58 15.93 1.04
C LEU A 88 9.68 16.92 0.64
N ARG A 89 10.63 16.50 -0.22
CA ARG A 89 11.65 17.41 -0.78
C ARG A 89 11.04 18.53 -1.60
N ARG A 90 10.07 18.22 -2.47
CA ARG A 90 9.36 19.22 -3.27
C ARG A 90 8.64 20.24 -2.38
N HIS A 91 7.95 19.76 -1.34
CA HIS A 91 7.24 20.63 -0.41
C HIS A 91 8.19 21.49 0.43
N ALA A 92 9.31 20.93 0.88
CA ALA A 92 10.35 21.66 1.60
C ALA A 92 10.92 22.81 0.75
N ALA A 93 11.32 22.53 -0.49
CA ALA A 93 11.85 23.53 -1.41
C ALA A 93 10.84 24.66 -1.71
N LEU A 94 9.56 24.31 -1.91
CA LEU A 94 8.51 25.32 -2.11
C LEU A 94 8.30 26.21 -0.87
N ASN A 95 8.39 25.63 0.32
CA ASN A 95 8.23 26.40 1.56
C ASN A 95 9.43 27.29 1.85
N GLU A 96 10.64 26.85 1.50
CA GLU A 96 11.84 27.67 1.59
C GLU A 96 11.77 28.86 0.65
N ALA A 97 11.46 28.65 -0.63
CA ALA A 97 11.27 29.73 -1.60
C ALA A 97 10.21 30.75 -1.14
N ARG A 98 9.09 30.30 -0.59
CA ARG A 98 8.05 31.18 -0.02
C ARG A 98 8.54 31.98 1.19
N LYS A 99 9.40 31.41 2.04
CA LYS A 99 9.99 32.13 3.17
C LYS A 99 10.97 33.19 2.69
N GLU A 100 11.81 32.85 1.72
CA GLU A 100 12.76 33.78 1.10
C GLU A 100 12.05 34.96 0.45
N GLU A 101 10.98 34.72 -0.31
CA GLU A 101 10.17 35.77 -0.93
C GLU A 101 9.59 36.73 0.10
N LYS A 102 9.06 36.20 1.22
CA LYS A 102 8.55 37.03 2.33
C LYS A 102 9.65 37.87 2.97
N ILE A 103 10.83 37.30 3.18
CA ILE A 103 11.97 38.01 3.76
C ILE A 103 12.47 39.11 2.82
N MET A 104 12.50 38.85 1.50
CA MET A 104 12.88 39.85 0.50
C MET A 104 11.91 41.03 0.52
N LYS A 105 10.59 40.77 0.46
CA LYS A 105 9.57 41.82 0.56
C LYS A 105 9.73 42.67 1.82
N LEU A 106 9.93 42.03 2.98
CA LEU A 106 10.18 42.75 4.24
C LEU A 106 11.45 43.61 4.21
N LYS A 107 12.52 43.17 3.52
CA LYS A 107 13.75 43.95 3.36
C LYS A 107 13.53 45.16 2.44
N GLU A 108 12.81 44.97 1.34
CA GLU A 108 12.45 46.03 0.40
C GLU A 108 11.56 47.08 1.08
N ASP A 109 10.53 46.66 1.81
CA ASP A 109 9.64 47.55 2.57
C ASP A 109 10.41 48.37 3.60
N ARG A 110 11.33 47.74 4.34
CA ARG A 110 12.21 48.43 5.29
C ARG A 110 13.12 49.45 4.59
N LYS A 111 13.64 49.12 3.41
CA LYS A 111 14.50 50.03 2.62
C LYS A 111 13.69 51.22 2.12
N LEU A 112 12.50 50.98 1.58
CA LEU A 112 11.57 52.02 1.13
C LEU A 112 11.19 52.95 2.27
N THR A 113 10.84 52.40 3.43
CA THR A 113 10.48 53.19 4.63
C THR A 113 11.64 54.07 5.08
N ARG A 114 12.88 53.55 5.10
CA ARG A 114 14.08 54.34 5.41
C ARG A 114 14.29 55.47 4.40
N GLN A 115 14.10 55.21 3.11
CA GLN A 115 14.22 56.24 2.07
C GLN A 115 13.16 57.33 2.23
N ILE A 116 11.91 56.97 2.53
CA ILE A 116 10.82 57.93 2.80
C ILE A 116 11.15 58.80 4.02
N VAL A 117 11.58 58.19 5.13
CA VAL A 117 11.95 58.94 6.35
C VAL A 117 13.12 59.88 6.10
N GLN A 118 14.14 59.43 5.36
CA GLN A 118 15.29 60.26 5.01
C GLN A 118 14.89 61.43 4.10
N ALA A 119 14.11 61.17 3.05
CA ALA A 119 13.60 62.22 2.16
C ALA A 119 12.72 63.23 2.90
N ALA A 120 11.87 62.80 3.84
CA ALA A 120 11.07 63.68 4.68
C ALA A 120 11.92 64.53 5.63
N LYS A 121 13.04 63.99 6.12
CA LYS A 121 13.99 64.71 6.98
C LYS A 121 14.79 65.76 6.19
N ASP A 122 15.21 65.43 4.97
CA ASP A 122 15.98 66.33 4.10
C ASP A 122 15.11 67.43 3.47
N SER A 123 13.79 67.23 3.37
CA SER A 123 12.81 68.22 2.88
C SER A 123 12.30 69.20 3.97
N GLY A 124 12.88 69.19 5.17
CA GLY A 124 12.69 70.26 6.15
C GLY A 124 11.27 70.41 6.70
N SER A 125 10.42 69.37 6.67
CA SER A 125 9.13 69.37 7.36
C SER A 125 9.05 68.20 8.35
N GLY A 126 9.09 68.52 9.65
CA GLY A 126 9.00 67.53 10.72
C GLY A 126 7.68 66.75 10.69
N PRO A 127 7.64 65.50 11.17
CA PRO A 127 6.44 64.67 11.05
C PRO A 127 5.39 65.15 12.05
N ARG A 128 4.28 65.71 11.54
CA ARG A 128 3.03 65.80 12.30
C ARG A 128 2.46 64.38 12.38
N SER A 129 2.34 63.88 13.59
CA SER A 129 1.69 62.62 13.91
C SER A 129 0.28 62.58 13.29
N ALA A 130 0.05 61.67 12.36
CA ALA A 130 -1.29 61.28 11.94
C ALA A 130 -1.48 59.81 12.26
N LEU A 131 -2.00 59.60 13.46
CA LEU A 131 -2.58 58.35 13.94
C LEU A 131 -3.69 57.91 12.97
N SER A 132 -3.44 56.92 12.12
CA SER A 132 -4.51 56.20 11.41
C SER A 132 -4.67 54.81 12.01
N LYS A 133 -5.66 54.71 12.91
CA LYS A 133 -6.31 53.44 13.24
C LYS A 133 -6.94 52.89 11.96
N SER A 134 -6.38 51.82 11.40
CA SER A 134 -7.06 50.99 10.40
C SER A 134 -7.28 49.59 10.97
N THR A 135 -8.46 49.42 11.58
CA THR A 135 -9.35 48.26 11.47
C THR A 135 -8.70 46.87 11.40
N SER A 136 -8.65 46.20 12.55
CA SER A 136 -8.58 44.74 12.63
C SER A 136 -9.92 44.13 12.19
N SER A 137 -9.95 43.53 11.00
CA SER A 137 -11.01 42.60 10.59
C SER A 137 -10.39 41.21 10.40
N PRO A 138 -10.84 40.17 11.10
CA PRO A 138 -10.28 38.84 10.96
C PRO A 138 -10.80 38.21 9.66
N LEU A 139 -9.91 37.96 8.70
CA LEU A 139 -10.19 37.10 7.55
C LEU A 139 -10.29 35.66 8.05
N SER A 140 -11.52 35.23 8.29
CA SER A 140 -11.91 33.83 8.39
C SER A 140 -11.51 33.12 7.10
N SER A 141 -10.41 32.36 7.16
CA SER A 141 -10.08 31.37 6.15
C SER A 141 -11.05 30.20 6.31
N LYS A 142 -12.14 30.21 5.52
CA LYS A 142 -12.94 29.01 5.24
C LYS A 142 -11.99 27.91 4.78
N ALA A 143 -11.86 26.87 5.60
CA ALA A 143 -11.33 25.59 5.19
C ALA A 143 -12.24 25.04 4.09
N SER A 144 -11.76 25.07 2.84
CA SER A 144 -12.35 24.28 1.76
C SER A 144 -11.80 22.87 1.90
N ASN A 145 -12.53 22.04 2.64
CA ASN A 145 -12.37 20.60 2.57
C ASN A 145 -12.94 20.16 1.22
N ASN A 146 -12.06 19.97 0.23
CA ASN A 146 -12.37 19.16 -0.93
C ASN A 146 -12.24 17.70 -0.50
N ASP A 147 -13.35 17.14 -0.01
CA ASP A 147 -13.53 15.70 0.07
C ASP A 147 -14.26 15.28 -1.20
N SER A 148 -13.47 14.83 -2.18
CA SER A 148 -13.96 14.33 -3.45
C SER A 148 -12.93 13.32 -3.93
N PHE A 149 -12.96 12.11 -3.37
CA PHE A 149 -12.63 10.85 -4.04
C PHE A 149 -12.80 9.70 -3.06
N ARG A 150 -13.93 8.99 -3.15
CA ARG A 150 -13.93 7.55 -3.45
C ARG A 150 -15.34 6.97 -3.58
N SER A 151 -15.58 6.46 -4.78
CA SER A 151 -16.47 5.32 -5.07
C SER A 151 -15.93 4.04 -4.47
#